data_AF-A0A8T5AZS8-F1
#
_entry.id   AF-A0A8T5AZS8-F1
#
_cell.length_a   1.000
_cell.length_b   1.000
_cell.length_c   1.000
_cell.angle_alpha   90.00
_cell.angle_beta   90.00
_cell.angle_gamma   90.00
#
_symmetry.space_group_name_H-M   'P 1'
#
loop_
_entity.id
_entity.type
_entity.pdbx_description
1 polymer ?
#
loop_
_entity_poly.entity_id
_entity_poly.type
_entity_poly.pdbx_seq_one_letter_code
_entity_poly.pdbx_strand_id
1 'polypeptide(L)'
;MANKIIATVVILLIYLSSVARFAEAASIEVRVTDRYLEVKIESKTFQNMTAMPETSIHVTGIDLKQAEQALRNSLLKDYHTSEISNVSIRIDSNNVWLNLTIQFILEGMIRINRDVKRIDLGWIPFKVKEDLRAKNISYNLVGQKYIQPFIRSFLNESEVKYYSPIYTPIDSKLAANIAGNITSIDLTGVESKVSSWAREFDVNSKTTTWKTVVGKLIDLRAEVKSRNVSGNFYCYTESNAQVSVNGYGVAINGTILVETSQNTQATLMLMAIVGLVSITSAAYRYEIKLRRRLRL
;
A
#
# COMPACT_ATOMS: atom_id res chain seq x y z
N MET A 1 -38.27 -22.79 10.57
CA MET A 1 -36.92 -23.41 10.65
C MET A 1 -35.91 -22.69 9.74
N ALA A 2 -36.28 -22.31 8.51
CA ALA A 2 -35.45 -21.54 7.57
C ALA A 2 -34.88 -20.22 8.13
N ASN A 3 -35.67 -19.41 8.84
CA ASN A 3 -35.20 -18.12 9.40
C ASN A 3 -34.11 -18.28 10.47
N LYS A 4 -34.07 -19.40 11.19
CA LYS A 4 -33.01 -19.69 12.16
C LYS A 4 -31.70 -20.04 11.45
N ILE A 5 -31.77 -20.80 10.35
CA ILE A 5 -30.59 -21.19 9.56
C ILE A 5 -29.96 -19.96 8.88
N ILE A 6 -30.78 -19.07 8.32
CA ILE A 6 -30.28 -17.82 7.70
C ILE A 6 -29.59 -16.93 8.73
N ALA A 7 -30.18 -16.77 9.93
CA ALA A 7 -29.56 -15.99 11.00
C ALA A 7 -28.21 -16.59 11.46
N THR A 8 -28.11 -17.92 11.59
CA THR A 8 -26.85 -18.58 11.96
C THR A 8 -25.78 -18.44 10.88
N VAL A 9 -26.15 -18.54 9.59
CA VAL A 9 -25.21 -18.38 8.47
C VAL A 9 -24.72 -16.94 8.37
N VAL A 10 -25.59 -15.94 8.60
CA VAL A 10 -25.21 -14.52 8.61
C VAL A 10 -24.29 -14.21 9.80
N ILE A 11 -24.58 -14.73 11.00
CA ILE A 11 -23.69 -14.56 12.17
C ILE A 11 -22.35 -15.26 11.95
N LEU A 12 -22.34 -16.45 11.34
CA LEU A 12 -21.10 -17.17 11.01
C LEU A 12 -20.29 -16.41 9.94
N LEU A 13 -20.93 -15.81 8.94
CA LEU A 13 -20.29 -14.95 7.93
C LEU A 13 -19.75 -13.64 8.53
N ILE A 14 -20.44 -13.06 9.51
CA ILE A 14 -19.96 -11.89 10.28
C ILE A 14 -18.78 -12.29 11.17
N TYR A 15 -18.81 -13.47 11.79
CA TYR A 15 -17.69 -13.99 12.59
C TYR A 15 -16.47 -14.32 11.72
N LEU A 16 -16.68 -14.94 10.55
CA LEU A 16 -15.62 -15.27 9.57
C LEU A 16 -15.03 -14.03 8.88
N SER A 17 -15.79 -12.94 8.76
CA SER A 17 -15.28 -11.65 8.27
C SER A 17 -14.61 -10.81 9.36
N SER A 18 -14.74 -11.20 10.64
CA SER A 18 -14.10 -10.54 11.79
C SER A 18 -12.76 -11.16 12.21
N VAL A 19 -12.04 -11.82 11.29
CA VAL A 19 -10.61 -12.06 11.54
C VAL A 19 -9.96 -10.68 11.59
N ALA A 20 -9.72 -10.20 12.79
CA ALA A 20 -9.04 -8.95 13.07
C ALA A 20 -7.69 -8.95 12.34
N ARG A 21 -7.67 -8.38 11.13
CA ARG A 21 -6.46 -8.15 10.36
C ARG A 21 -5.87 -6.85 10.87
N PHE A 22 -5.00 -6.93 11.86
CA PHE A 22 -4.25 -5.76 12.31
C PHE A 22 -2.82 -6.14 12.62
N ALA A 23 -1.95 -5.73 11.69
CA ALA A 23 -0.59 -5.28 11.90
C ALA A 23 0.05 -5.02 10.52
N GLU A 24 -0.43 -3.99 9.82
CA GLU A 24 0.15 -3.60 8.53
C GLU A 24 0.97 -2.33 8.73
N ALA A 25 2.16 -2.28 8.16
CA ALA A 25 3.05 -1.14 8.30
C ALA A 25 3.87 -1.07 7.03
N ALA A 26 3.53 -0.11 6.18
CA ALA A 26 4.37 0.42 5.12
C ALA A 26 3.49 1.24 4.19
N SER A 27 4.05 2.35 3.76
CA SER A 27 3.63 3.05 2.58
C SER A 27 4.41 2.54 1.37
N ILE A 28 3.78 2.48 0.20
CA ILE A 28 4.43 2.09 -1.05
C ILE A 28 4.19 3.14 -2.13
N GLU A 29 5.27 3.51 -2.81
CA GLU A 29 5.25 4.33 -4.01
C GLU A 29 5.85 3.52 -5.16
N VAL A 30 5.08 3.36 -6.23
CA VAL A 30 5.50 2.67 -7.45
C VAL A 30 5.50 3.68 -8.59
N ARG A 31 6.65 3.89 -9.21
CA ARG A 31 6.77 4.68 -10.43
C ARG A 31 7.05 3.75 -11.60
N VAL A 32 6.15 3.77 -12.56
CA VAL A 32 6.22 2.93 -13.76
C VAL A 32 7.08 3.62 -14.82
N THR A 33 8.16 2.98 -15.24
CA THR A 33 8.98 3.43 -16.37
C THR A 33 8.57 2.75 -17.68
N ASP A 34 9.43 2.75 -18.69
CA ASP A 34 9.17 2.02 -19.94
C ASP A 34 9.44 0.53 -19.85
N ARG A 35 10.31 0.10 -18.93
CA ARG A 35 10.76 -1.30 -18.87
C ARG A 35 10.64 -1.93 -17.48
N TYR A 36 10.62 -1.12 -16.43
CA TYR A 36 10.64 -1.59 -15.05
C TYR A 36 9.80 -0.70 -14.15
N LEU A 37 9.64 -1.14 -12.91
CA LEU A 37 9.01 -0.37 -11.84
C LEU A 37 10.10 0.11 -10.88
N GLU A 38 10.13 1.40 -10.58
CA GLU A 38 10.86 1.94 -9.44
C GLU A 38 9.95 1.83 -8.23
N VAL A 39 10.37 1.10 -7.21
CA VAL A 39 9.59 0.85 -6.02
C VAL A 39 10.28 1.48 -4.82
N LYS A 40 9.51 2.25 -4.05
CA LYS A 40 9.92 2.82 -2.77
C LYS A 40 8.92 2.39 -1.71
N ILE A 41 9.42 1.80 -0.64
CA ILE A 41 8.64 1.41 0.53
C ILE A 41 9.11 2.24 1.71
N GLU A 42 8.19 2.86 2.43
CA GLU A 42 8.47 3.66 3.60
C GLU A 42 7.64 3.19 4.78
N SER A 43 8.27 2.80 5.88
CA SER A 43 7.59 2.47 7.12
C SER A 43 8.02 3.44 8.21
N LYS A 44 7.05 4.05 8.88
CA LYS A 44 7.27 4.97 9.99
C LYS A 44 6.52 4.45 11.20
N THR A 45 7.24 3.76 12.07
CA THR A 45 6.65 3.18 13.28
C THR A 45 6.96 4.07 14.47
N PHE A 46 5.91 4.60 15.08
CA PHE A 46 6.01 5.21 16.40
C PHE A 46 5.79 4.16 17.47
N GLN A 47 6.61 4.17 18.51
CA GLN A 47 6.32 3.48 19.76
C GLN A 47 7.02 4.16 20.94
N ASN A 48 6.38 4.22 22.10
CA ASN A 48 7.00 4.71 23.34
C ASN A 48 7.03 3.65 24.45
N MET A 49 6.78 2.38 24.11
CA MET A 49 6.75 1.26 25.05
C MET A 49 8.16 0.85 25.49
N THR A 50 9.14 0.96 24.60
CA THR A 50 10.54 0.64 24.87
C THR A 50 11.45 1.69 24.28
N ALA A 51 12.68 1.78 24.77
CA ALA A 51 13.69 2.64 24.17
C ALA A 51 14.28 1.93 22.94
N MET A 52 14.18 2.58 21.77
CA MET A 52 14.90 2.16 20.57
C MET A 52 16.29 2.78 20.53
N PRO A 53 17.31 2.06 20.03
CA PRO A 53 18.65 2.63 19.87
C PRO A 53 18.63 3.75 18.82
N GLU A 54 19.32 4.85 19.12
CA GLU A 54 19.51 5.93 18.17
C GLU A 54 20.53 5.53 17.12
N THR A 55 20.12 5.53 15.84
CA THR A 55 21.01 5.14 14.76
C THR A 55 20.56 5.67 13.41
N SER A 56 21.51 5.78 12.49
CA SER A 56 21.26 5.93 11.05
C SER A 56 22.13 4.90 10.33
N ILE A 57 21.49 3.98 9.62
CA ILE A 57 22.16 2.84 8.98
C ILE A 57 21.74 2.79 7.51
N HIS A 58 22.74 2.80 6.64
CA HIS A 58 22.61 2.26 5.29
C HIS A 58 22.99 0.78 5.33
N VAL A 59 22.04 -0.10 5.01
CA VAL A 59 22.27 -1.55 5.08
C VAL A 59 23.16 -1.96 3.91
N THR A 60 24.19 -2.75 4.17
CA THR A 60 25.19 -3.16 3.18
C THR A 60 25.64 -4.60 3.43
N GLY A 61 26.45 -5.16 2.53
CA GLY A 61 27.11 -6.45 2.74
C GLY A 61 26.13 -7.63 2.89
N ILE A 62 26.35 -8.48 3.89
CA ILE A 62 25.57 -9.71 4.11
C ILE A 62 24.13 -9.38 4.53
N ASP A 63 23.94 -8.38 5.37
CA ASP A 63 22.62 -7.95 5.84
C ASP A 63 21.73 -7.51 4.66
N LEU A 64 22.31 -6.77 3.70
CA LEU A 64 21.59 -6.35 2.49
C LEU A 64 21.21 -7.57 1.62
N LYS A 65 22.13 -8.52 1.41
CA LYS A 65 21.85 -9.75 0.65
C LYS A 65 20.73 -10.58 1.28
N GLN A 66 20.70 -10.67 2.62
CA GLN A 66 19.62 -11.37 3.32
C GLN A 66 18.27 -10.67 3.12
N ALA A 67 18.26 -9.33 3.19
CA ALA A 67 17.07 -8.54 2.94
C ALA A 67 16.57 -8.66 1.50
N GLU A 68 17.47 -8.60 0.52
CA GLU A 68 17.18 -8.84 -0.90
C GLU A 68 16.54 -10.20 -1.12
N GLN A 69 17.07 -11.26 -0.51
CA GLN A 69 16.51 -12.60 -0.62
C GLN A 69 15.13 -12.69 0.03
N ALA A 70 14.92 -12.09 1.19
CA ALA A 70 13.62 -12.10 1.86
C ALA A 70 12.56 -11.31 1.08
N LEU A 71 12.94 -10.16 0.51
CA LEU A 71 12.10 -9.38 -0.41
C LEU A 71 11.74 -10.23 -1.63
N ARG A 72 12.73 -10.84 -2.30
CA ARG A 72 12.52 -11.74 -3.45
C ARG A 72 11.56 -12.87 -3.13
N ASN A 73 11.75 -13.56 -2.01
CA ASN A 73 10.89 -14.67 -1.58
C ASN A 73 9.45 -14.21 -1.30
N SER A 74 9.28 -13.01 -0.75
CA SER A 74 7.96 -12.48 -0.37
C SER A 74 7.20 -11.88 -1.56
N LEU A 75 7.89 -11.10 -2.39
CA LEU A 75 7.34 -10.39 -3.56
C LEU A 75 7.10 -11.32 -4.73
N LEU A 76 8.05 -12.21 -5.02
CA LEU A 76 8.10 -12.96 -6.28
C LEU A 76 7.61 -14.41 -6.15
N LYS A 77 6.94 -14.73 -5.04
CA LYS A 77 6.43 -16.07 -4.76
C LYS A 77 5.60 -16.64 -5.92
N ASP A 78 4.78 -15.80 -6.54
CA ASP A 78 3.89 -16.16 -7.65
C ASP A 78 4.34 -15.59 -9.01
N TYR A 79 5.54 -14.96 -9.07
CA TYR A 79 6.03 -14.19 -10.22
C TYR A 79 7.42 -14.66 -10.69
N HIS A 80 7.48 -15.85 -11.30
CA HIS A 80 8.74 -16.51 -11.66
C HIS A 80 9.60 -15.82 -12.73
N THR A 81 9.05 -14.91 -13.52
CA THR A 81 9.77 -14.17 -14.58
C THR A 81 10.18 -12.76 -14.15
N SER A 82 10.00 -12.43 -12.87
CA SER A 82 10.28 -11.09 -12.35
C SER A 82 11.58 -11.09 -11.57
N GLU A 83 12.25 -9.94 -11.56
CA GLU A 83 13.54 -9.78 -10.88
C GLU A 83 13.57 -8.49 -10.08
N ILE A 84 14.27 -8.55 -8.94
CA ILE A 84 14.55 -7.38 -8.10
C ILE A 84 16.02 -7.04 -8.25
N SER A 85 16.31 -5.78 -8.48
CA SER A 85 17.68 -5.23 -8.58
C SER A 85 17.78 -3.89 -7.86
N ASN A 86 19.01 -3.40 -7.69
CA ASN A 86 19.33 -2.09 -7.09
C ASN A 86 18.67 -1.85 -5.74
N VAL A 87 18.67 -2.87 -4.86
CA VAL A 87 18.07 -2.74 -3.53
C VAL A 87 18.92 -1.82 -2.66
N SER A 88 18.28 -0.83 -2.07
CA SER A 88 18.86 0.09 -1.09
C SER A 88 17.94 0.15 0.11
N ILE A 89 18.51 0.02 1.30
CA ILE A 89 17.76 0.07 2.56
C ILE A 89 18.42 1.07 3.49
N ARG A 90 17.62 2.00 3.99
CA ARG A 90 17.99 2.98 5.00
C ARG A 90 17.10 2.83 6.22
N ILE A 91 17.73 2.85 7.39
CA ILE A 91 17.09 2.75 8.68
C ILE A 91 17.51 3.98 9.49
N ASP A 92 16.55 4.79 9.89
CA ASP A 92 16.77 5.88 10.84
C ASP A 92 15.90 5.60 12.07
N SER A 93 16.55 5.44 13.21
CA SER A 93 15.89 5.14 14.48
C SER A 93 16.25 6.21 15.50
N ASN A 94 15.27 6.64 16.27
CA ASN A 94 15.47 7.37 17.51
C ASN A 94 14.68 6.67 18.63
N ASN A 95 14.79 7.17 19.86
CA ASN A 95 14.17 6.57 21.04
C ASN A 95 12.73 6.05 20.84
N VAL A 96 11.90 6.77 20.06
CA VAL A 96 10.48 6.46 19.86
C VAL A 96 10.04 6.23 18.41
N TRP A 97 10.90 6.50 17.44
CA TRP A 97 10.60 6.34 16.02
C TRP A 97 11.56 5.36 15.36
N LEU A 98 11.02 4.46 14.53
CA LEU A 98 11.77 3.68 13.57
C LEU A 98 11.26 4.00 12.17
N ASN A 99 12.13 4.60 11.37
CA ASN A 99 11.89 4.92 9.97
C ASN A 99 12.71 3.96 9.10
N LEU A 100 12.01 3.25 8.21
CA LEU A 100 12.59 2.33 7.25
C LEU A 100 12.26 2.83 5.86
N THR A 101 13.27 2.98 5.02
CA THR A 101 13.11 3.27 3.59
C THR A 101 13.79 2.18 2.79
N ILE A 102 13.03 1.51 1.92
CA ILE A 102 13.53 0.50 0.99
C ILE A 102 13.27 1.02 -0.43
N GLN A 103 14.28 0.94 -1.29
CA GLN A 103 14.17 1.29 -2.69
C GLN A 103 14.71 0.15 -3.54
N PHE A 104 14.05 -0.18 -4.64
CA PHE A 104 14.52 -1.19 -5.59
C PHE A 104 13.89 -1.01 -6.97
N ILE A 105 14.48 -1.67 -7.96
CA ILE A 105 13.92 -1.83 -9.29
C ILE A 105 13.26 -3.22 -9.37
N LEU A 106 12.06 -3.27 -9.94
CA LEU A 106 11.31 -4.48 -10.18
C LEU A 106 11.04 -4.65 -11.68
N GLU A 107 11.57 -5.72 -12.25
CA GLU A 107 11.45 -6.08 -13.65
C GLU A 107 10.44 -7.22 -13.85
N GLY A 108 9.96 -7.40 -15.09
CA GLY A 108 9.05 -8.50 -15.45
C GLY A 108 7.55 -8.24 -15.18
N MET A 109 7.21 -7.11 -14.56
CA MET A 109 5.81 -6.71 -14.29
C MET A 109 5.15 -5.96 -15.45
N ILE A 110 5.92 -5.57 -16.46
CA ILE A 110 5.46 -4.81 -17.62
C ILE A 110 5.43 -5.72 -18.84
N ARG A 111 4.26 -5.83 -19.50
CA ARG A 111 4.09 -6.52 -20.78
C ARG A 111 3.64 -5.51 -21.82
N ILE A 112 4.36 -5.45 -22.93
CA ILE A 112 4.03 -4.56 -24.05
C ILE A 112 3.43 -5.42 -25.16
N ASN A 113 2.21 -5.09 -25.58
CA ASN A 113 1.58 -5.72 -26.73
C ASN A 113 1.10 -4.62 -27.69
N ARG A 114 1.74 -4.52 -28.86
CA ARG A 114 1.55 -3.42 -29.82
C ARG A 114 1.73 -2.08 -29.11
N ASP A 115 0.66 -1.30 -29.02
CA ASP A 115 0.64 0.05 -28.48
C ASP A 115 0.06 0.12 -27.06
N VAL A 116 -0.04 -1.01 -26.36
CA VAL A 116 -0.55 -1.05 -24.99
C VAL A 116 0.49 -1.66 -24.07
N LYS A 117 0.89 -0.87 -23.07
CA LYS A 117 1.67 -1.29 -21.91
C LYS A 117 0.70 -1.78 -20.84
N ARG A 118 0.83 -3.05 -20.47
CA ARG A 118 0.11 -3.68 -19.37
C ARG A 118 1.05 -3.83 -18.18
N ILE A 119 0.70 -3.25 -17.04
CA ILE A 119 1.48 -3.30 -15.81
C ILE A 119 0.71 -4.11 -14.77
N ASP A 120 1.30 -5.19 -14.28
CA ASP A 120 0.75 -6.01 -13.21
C ASP A 120 1.16 -5.46 -11.84
N LEU A 121 0.18 -5.27 -10.97
CA LEU A 121 0.34 -4.75 -9.60
C LEU A 121 -0.20 -5.74 -8.55
N GLY A 122 -0.54 -6.97 -8.96
CA GLY A 122 -0.99 -8.01 -8.05
C GLY A 122 0.06 -8.44 -7.02
N TRP A 123 1.32 -8.07 -7.22
CA TRP A 123 2.43 -8.31 -6.30
C TRP A 123 2.46 -7.35 -5.10
N ILE A 124 1.76 -6.21 -5.12
CA ILE A 124 1.82 -5.19 -4.08
C ILE A 124 1.43 -5.72 -2.68
N PRO A 125 0.37 -6.55 -2.53
CA PRO A 125 0.03 -7.10 -1.23
C PRO A 125 1.00 -8.22 -0.84
N PHE A 126 2.06 -7.88 -0.10
CA PHE A 126 3.01 -8.85 0.44
C PHE A 126 3.46 -8.49 1.86
N LYS A 127 4.04 -9.47 2.55
CA LYS A 127 4.61 -9.32 3.90
C LYS A 127 5.92 -10.07 3.98
N VAL A 128 6.95 -9.42 4.50
CA VAL A 128 8.22 -10.08 4.84
C VAL A 128 8.12 -10.63 6.25
N LYS A 129 8.34 -11.94 6.43
CA LYS A 129 8.18 -12.62 7.72
C LYS A 129 9.51 -12.86 8.44
N GLU A 130 10.60 -12.74 7.70
CA GLU A 130 11.95 -12.96 8.19
C GLU A 130 12.39 -11.81 9.12
N ASP A 131 13.20 -12.16 10.11
CA ASP A 131 13.87 -11.18 10.96
C ASP A 131 15.04 -10.56 10.20
N LEU A 132 14.77 -9.41 9.58
CA LEU A 132 15.81 -8.61 8.94
C LEU A 132 16.50 -7.73 9.96
N ARG A 133 17.83 -7.85 9.99
CA ARG A 133 18.69 -7.19 10.97
C ARG A 133 19.79 -6.42 10.28
N ALA A 134 20.17 -5.30 10.87
CA ALA A 134 21.38 -4.58 10.52
C ALA A 134 22.09 -4.15 11.80
N LYS A 135 23.37 -4.47 11.93
CA LYS A 135 24.12 -4.37 13.20
C LYS A 135 23.39 -5.16 14.30
N ASN A 136 22.77 -4.48 15.28
CA ASN A 136 22.07 -5.08 16.42
C ASN A 136 20.57 -4.73 16.45
N ILE A 137 20.00 -4.24 15.34
CA ILE A 137 18.61 -3.79 15.29
C ILE A 137 17.83 -4.71 14.36
N SER A 138 16.69 -5.21 14.85
CA SER A 138 15.69 -5.87 14.02
C SER A 138 14.77 -4.80 13.47
N TYR A 139 14.86 -4.53 12.17
CA TYR A 139 14.08 -3.46 11.56
C TYR A 139 12.80 -3.95 10.91
N ASN A 140 12.63 -5.27 10.72
CA ASN A 140 11.39 -5.84 10.21
C ASN A 140 10.47 -6.34 11.35
N LEU A 141 10.93 -7.21 12.26
CA LEU A 141 10.10 -7.79 13.32
C LEU A 141 10.02 -6.91 14.58
N VAL A 142 9.69 -5.64 14.37
CA VAL A 142 9.69 -4.60 15.42
C VAL A 142 8.75 -4.95 16.56
N GLY A 143 7.59 -5.49 16.22
CA GLY A 143 6.59 -5.97 17.14
C GLY A 143 7.10 -6.98 18.14
N GLN A 144 7.60 -8.08 17.62
CA GLN A 144 8.12 -9.18 18.41
C GLN A 144 9.34 -8.77 19.26
N LYS A 145 10.17 -7.84 18.76
CA LYS A 145 11.46 -7.49 19.39
C LYS A 145 11.36 -6.37 20.42
N TYR A 146 10.50 -5.38 20.20
CA TYR A 146 10.46 -4.18 21.02
C TYR A 146 9.13 -4.03 21.76
N ILE A 147 8.00 -4.37 21.12
CA ILE A 147 6.67 -4.08 21.66
C ILE A 147 6.15 -5.23 22.52
N GLN A 148 6.23 -6.45 22.01
CA GLN A 148 5.73 -7.65 22.68
C GLN A 148 6.40 -7.89 24.06
N PRO A 149 7.72 -7.71 24.25
CA PRO A 149 8.35 -7.88 25.56
C PRO A 149 7.78 -6.93 26.63
N PHE A 150 7.50 -5.67 26.26
CA PHE A 150 6.88 -4.70 27.15
C PHE A 150 5.48 -5.16 27.58
N ILE A 151 4.65 -5.61 26.66
CA ILE A 151 3.31 -6.12 27.03
C ILE A 151 3.42 -7.34 27.92
N ARG A 152 4.38 -8.23 27.63
CA ARG A 152 4.61 -9.44 28.41
C ARG A 152 5.02 -9.15 29.85
N SER A 153 5.74 -8.06 30.13
CA SER A 153 6.10 -7.70 31.51
C SER A 153 4.91 -7.31 32.38
N PHE A 154 3.75 -7.03 31.78
CA PHE A 154 2.52 -6.62 32.49
C PHE A 154 1.35 -7.61 32.33
N LEU A 155 1.60 -8.85 31.88
CA LEU A 155 0.52 -9.83 31.62
C LEU A 155 -0.37 -10.13 32.85
N ASN A 156 0.21 -10.05 34.05
CA ASN A 156 -0.44 -10.40 35.31
C ASN A 156 -0.86 -9.16 36.14
N GLU A 157 -0.71 -7.96 35.59
CA GLU A 157 -0.99 -6.71 36.28
C GLU A 157 -2.42 -6.26 36.00
N SER A 158 -3.29 -6.30 37.01
CA SER A 158 -4.72 -5.95 36.88
C SER A 158 -4.94 -4.46 36.62
N GLU A 159 -3.93 -3.63 36.88
CA GLU A 159 -3.95 -2.17 36.70
C GLU A 159 -3.55 -1.74 35.28
N VAL A 160 -3.34 -2.70 34.35
CA VAL A 160 -3.00 -2.43 32.96
C VAL A 160 -4.16 -2.72 32.02
N LYS A 161 -4.52 -1.74 31.19
CA LYS A 161 -5.58 -1.88 30.18
C LYS A 161 -4.98 -1.76 28.78
N TYR A 162 -5.39 -2.66 27.89
CA TYR A 162 -4.94 -2.67 26.51
C TYR A 162 -6.09 -2.34 25.57
N TYR A 163 -5.78 -1.67 24.46
CA TYR A 163 -6.76 -1.28 23.46
C TYR A 163 -6.23 -1.50 22.03
N SER A 164 -7.05 -2.07 21.15
CA SER A 164 -6.79 -2.19 19.71
C SER A 164 -8.10 -2.29 18.90
N PRO A 165 -8.40 -1.36 17.97
CA PRO A 165 -7.72 -0.06 17.75
C PRO A 165 -7.71 0.81 19.03
N ILE A 166 -7.11 2.00 19.04
CA ILE A 166 -6.76 2.81 20.24
C ILE A 166 -7.83 2.88 21.35
N TYR A 167 -9.12 2.74 21.03
CA TYR A 167 -10.23 2.86 21.98
C TYR A 167 -10.99 1.56 22.28
N THR A 168 -10.69 0.46 21.59
CA THR A 168 -11.41 -0.81 21.78
C THR A 168 -10.66 -1.71 22.76
N PRO A 169 -11.20 -1.98 23.97
CA PRO A 169 -10.51 -2.79 24.96
C PRO A 169 -10.23 -4.21 24.46
N ILE A 170 -9.04 -4.71 24.76
CA ILE A 170 -8.61 -6.08 24.46
C ILE A 170 -7.92 -6.69 25.68
N ASP A 171 -7.87 -8.03 25.75
CA ASP A 171 -7.11 -8.71 26.79
C ASP A 171 -5.60 -8.68 26.52
N SER A 172 -4.81 -8.96 27.56
CA SER A 172 -3.35 -8.87 27.54
C SER A 172 -2.69 -9.92 26.63
N LYS A 173 -3.31 -11.09 26.43
CA LYS A 173 -2.82 -12.14 25.53
C LYS A 173 -3.02 -11.72 24.08
N LEU A 174 -4.19 -11.20 23.75
CA LEU A 174 -4.50 -10.65 22.43
C LEU A 174 -3.58 -9.46 22.11
N ALA A 175 -3.35 -8.56 23.07
CA ALA A 175 -2.40 -7.46 22.92
C ALA A 175 -0.98 -7.95 22.61
N ALA A 176 -0.49 -8.96 23.34
CA ALA A 176 0.82 -9.56 23.10
C ALA A 176 0.91 -10.27 21.74
N ASN A 177 -0.18 -10.88 21.26
CA ASN A 177 -0.23 -11.53 19.95
C ASN A 177 -0.24 -10.50 18.81
N ILE A 178 -1.05 -9.44 18.93
CA ILE A 178 -1.07 -8.32 17.99
C ILE A 178 0.32 -7.69 17.92
N ALA A 179 0.90 -7.36 19.08
CA ALA A 179 2.25 -6.81 19.14
C ALA A 179 3.28 -7.74 18.50
N GLY A 180 3.22 -9.05 18.72
CA GLY A 180 4.15 -10.00 18.11
C GLY A 180 4.08 -10.07 16.58
N ASN A 181 2.93 -9.72 15.98
CA ASN A 181 2.71 -9.80 14.53
C ASN A 181 3.04 -8.51 13.77
N ILE A 182 3.40 -7.44 14.49
CA ILE A 182 3.83 -6.16 13.93
C ILE A 182 5.15 -6.32 13.19
N THR A 183 5.09 -6.04 11.88
CA THR A 183 6.24 -6.05 10.98
C THR A 183 6.30 -4.77 10.16
N SER A 184 7.49 -4.19 9.99
CA SER A 184 7.70 -2.93 9.25
C SER A 184 7.53 -3.03 7.74
N ILE A 185 7.50 -4.25 7.18
CA ILE A 185 7.30 -4.50 5.76
C ILE A 185 6.06 -5.38 5.60
N ASP A 186 4.89 -4.77 5.78
CA ASP A 186 3.60 -5.40 5.59
C ASP A 186 2.67 -4.49 4.80
N LEU A 187 2.45 -4.87 3.54
CA LEU A 187 1.58 -4.18 2.58
C LEU A 187 0.30 -5.00 2.31
N THR A 188 -0.02 -6.00 3.14
CA THR A 188 -1.09 -6.96 2.84
C THR A 188 -2.50 -6.39 2.82
N GLY A 189 -2.75 -5.22 3.43
CA GLY A 189 -4.04 -4.52 3.30
C GLY A 189 -4.00 -3.30 2.39
N VAL A 190 -2.92 -3.11 1.63
CA VAL A 190 -3.03 -2.34 0.39
C VAL A 190 -3.96 -3.12 -0.54
N GLU A 191 -5.14 -2.55 -0.83
CA GLU A 191 -6.15 -3.22 -1.66
C GLU A 191 -5.58 -3.58 -3.03
N SER A 192 -5.69 -4.84 -3.44
CA SER A 192 -5.16 -5.32 -4.73
C SER A 192 -5.85 -4.72 -5.95
N LYS A 193 -6.99 -4.04 -5.78
CA LYS A 193 -7.77 -3.43 -6.85
C LYS A 193 -7.39 -1.96 -7.01
N VAL A 194 -6.29 -1.68 -7.70
CA VAL A 194 -5.87 -0.30 -8.04
C VAL A 194 -6.97 0.49 -8.77
N SER A 195 -7.91 -0.18 -9.42
CA SER A 195 -9.11 0.46 -10.00
C SER A 195 -10.05 1.12 -8.99
N SER A 196 -10.01 0.78 -7.68
CA SER A 196 -10.80 1.46 -6.64
C SER A 196 -10.10 2.72 -6.10
N TRP A 197 -8.82 2.92 -6.42
CA TRP A 197 -8.02 4.01 -5.87
C TRP A 197 -8.37 5.34 -6.52
N ALA A 198 -8.18 6.43 -5.78
CA ALA A 198 -8.40 7.77 -6.30
C ALA A 198 -7.41 8.04 -7.44
N ARG A 199 -7.93 8.37 -8.63
CA ARG A 199 -7.15 8.63 -9.83
C ARG A 199 -7.05 10.11 -10.10
N GLU A 200 -5.85 10.58 -10.39
CA GLU A 200 -5.53 11.96 -10.75
C GLU A 200 -4.67 11.96 -12.03
N PHE A 201 -4.95 12.86 -12.95
CA PHE A 201 -4.10 13.10 -14.12
C PHE A 201 -3.55 14.52 -14.06
N ASP A 202 -2.23 14.64 -14.00
CA ASP A 202 -1.55 15.93 -14.05
C ASP A 202 -1.15 16.24 -15.50
N VAL A 203 -1.73 17.32 -16.03
CA VAL A 203 -1.50 17.79 -17.40
C VAL A 203 -0.06 18.28 -17.61
N ASN A 204 0.56 18.85 -16.58
CA ASN A 204 1.90 19.43 -16.68
C ASN A 204 2.97 18.34 -16.76
N SER A 205 2.93 17.38 -15.84
CA SER A 205 3.83 16.23 -15.84
C SER A 205 3.40 15.11 -16.79
N LYS A 206 2.20 15.21 -17.38
CA LYS A 206 1.56 14.17 -18.21
C LYS A 206 1.55 12.81 -17.51
N THR A 207 1.31 12.80 -16.21
CA THR A 207 1.37 11.58 -15.38
C THR A 207 -0.02 11.25 -14.87
N THR A 208 -0.41 9.98 -14.92
CA THR A 208 -1.57 9.47 -14.18
C THR A 208 -1.10 8.84 -12.88
N THR A 209 -1.71 9.24 -11.77
CA THR A 209 -1.41 8.71 -10.45
C THR A 209 -2.67 8.14 -9.81
N TRP A 210 -2.54 6.97 -9.17
CA TRP A 210 -3.53 6.35 -8.32
C TRP A 210 -3.05 6.40 -6.88
N LYS A 211 -3.91 6.83 -5.96
CA LYS A 211 -3.60 6.96 -4.53
C LYS A 211 -4.70 6.31 -3.70
N THR A 212 -4.29 5.61 -2.65
CA THR A 212 -5.21 5.17 -1.59
C THR A 212 -4.60 5.42 -0.22
N VAL A 213 -5.44 5.79 0.73
CA VAL A 213 -5.08 5.91 2.14
C VAL A 213 -5.59 4.67 2.82
N VAL A 214 -4.67 3.83 3.31
CA VAL A 214 -5.01 2.60 4.02
C VAL A 214 -5.34 2.91 5.49
N GLY A 215 -4.73 3.97 6.03
CA GLY A 215 -5.02 4.50 7.37
C GLY A 215 -4.04 4.01 8.44
N LYS A 216 -4.45 4.07 9.71
CA LYS A 216 -3.69 3.54 10.85
C LYS A 216 -3.99 2.05 11.03
N LEU A 217 -2.98 1.22 10.84
CA LEU A 217 -3.15 -0.23 10.77
C LEU A 217 -2.49 -0.98 11.92
N ILE A 218 -1.46 -0.38 12.51
CA ILE A 218 -1.01 -0.68 13.85
C ILE A 218 -1.57 0.44 14.72
N ASP A 219 -2.34 0.07 15.74
CA ASP A 219 -2.97 1.03 16.63
C ASP A 219 -3.19 0.40 18.01
N LEU A 220 -2.09 0.19 18.73
CA LEU A 220 -2.08 -0.49 20.02
C LEU A 220 -1.79 0.51 21.14
N ARG A 221 -2.64 0.53 22.16
CA ARG A 221 -2.46 1.36 23.36
C ARG A 221 -2.42 0.51 24.62
N ALA A 222 -1.52 0.84 25.53
CA ALA A 222 -1.48 0.33 26.89
C ALA A 222 -1.59 1.48 27.89
N GLU A 223 -2.61 1.44 28.75
CA GLU A 223 -2.72 2.32 29.92
C GLU A 223 -2.18 1.57 31.12
N VAL A 224 -1.07 2.03 31.69
CA VAL A 224 -0.43 1.41 32.86
C VAL A 224 -0.68 2.30 34.07
N LYS A 225 -1.22 1.74 35.14
CA LYS A 225 -1.38 2.40 36.45
C LYS A 225 -0.74 1.56 37.56
N SER A 226 0.55 1.24 37.43
CA SER A 226 1.28 0.42 38.41
C SER A 226 2.11 1.30 39.36
N ARG A 227 2.53 0.75 40.51
CA ARG A 227 3.33 1.46 41.53
C ARG A 227 4.65 2.04 41.00
N ASN A 228 5.26 1.40 40.01
CA ASN A 228 6.58 1.77 39.48
C ASN A 228 6.52 2.57 38.18
N VAL A 229 5.44 2.41 37.40
CA VAL A 229 5.27 3.03 36.09
C VAL A 229 3.81 3.39 35.92
N SER A 230 3.53 4.66 35.64
CA SER A 230 2.21 5.10 35.20
C SER A 230 2.34 5.93 33.93
N GLY A 231 1.49 5.63 32.94
CA GLY A 231 1.53 6.32 31.67
C GLY A 231 0.65 5.68 30.61
N ASN A 232 0.50 6.42 29.51
CA ASN A 232 -0.10 5.90 28.29
C ASN A 232 1.01 5.56 27.31
N PHE A 233 1.00 4.33 26.83
CA PHE A 233 1.93 3.83 25.85
C PHE A 233 1.20 3.49 24.56
N TYR A 234 1.83 3.80 23.44
CA TYR A 234 1.25 3.70 22.11
C TYR A 234 2.25 3.03 21.18
N CYS A 235 1.72 2.27 20.24
CA CYS A 235 2.40 1.97 19.00
C CYS A 235 1.44 2.20 17.84
N TYR A 236 1.89 2.95 16.84
CA TYR A 236 1.13 3.12 15.61
C TYR A 236 2.01 3.30 14.39
N THR A 237 1.40 3.11 13.23
CA THR A 237 1.97 3.38 11.91
C THR A 237 0.91 3.94 11.00
N GLU A 238 1.33 4.63 9.94
CA GLU A 238 0.46 5.14 8.90
C GLU A 238 0.91 4.59 7.55
N SER A 239 -0.06 4.12 6.76
CA SER A 239 0.19 3.51 5.46
C SER A 239 -0.60 4.21 4.37
N ASN A 240 0.09 4.47 3.26
CA ASN A 240 -0.50 4.94 2.01
C ASN A 240 0.06 4.14 0.83
N ALA A 241 -0.68 4.07 -0.27
CA ALA A 241 -0.17 3.45 -1.49
C ALA A 241 -0.39 4.39 -2.66
N GLN A 242 0.65 4.53 -3.49
CA GLN A 242 0.66 5.36 -4.67
C GLN A 242 1.30 4.61 -5.84
N VAL A 243 0.64 4.66 -7.00
CA VAL A 243 1.21 4.18 -8.26
C VAL A 243 1.13 5.30 -9.28
N SER A 244 2.22 5.60 -9.97
CA SER A 244 2.29 6.66 -10.99
C SER A 244 2.82 6.13 -12.30
N VAL A 245 2.22 6.56 -13.42
CA VAL A 245 2.67 6.19 -14.76
C VAL A 245 2.66 7.40 -15.69
N ASN A 246 3.65 7.47 -16.56
CA ASN A 246 3.70 8.46 -17.63
C ASN A 246 2.59 8.17 -18.66
N GLY A 247 1.87 9.21 -19.06
CA GLY A 247 0.75 9.15 -19.98
C GLY A 247 -0.61 8.96 -19.30
N TYR A 248 -1.65 8.84 -20.13
CA TYR A 248 -2.99 8.52 -19.67
C TYR A 248 -3.09 7.01 -19.48
N GLY A 249 -3.28 6.57 -18.22
CA GLY A 249 -3.46 5.16 -17.91
C GLY A 249 -4.83 4.88 -17.32
N VAL A 250 -5.35 3.66 -17.52
CA VAL A 250 -6.60 3.17 -16.96
C VAL A 250 -6.30 1.94 -16.12
N ALA A 251 -6.80 1.91 -14.88
CA ALA A 251 -6.67 0.76 -14.00
C ALA A 251 -7.90 -0.16 -14.16
N ILE A 252 -7.64 -1.47 -14.29
CA ILE A 252 -8.65 -2.53 -14.33
C ILE A 252 -8.21 -3.57 -13.30
N ASN A 253 -8.93 -3.65 -12.18
CA ASN A 253 -8.55 -4.47 -11.02
C ASN A 253 -7.12 -4.16 -10.58
N GLY A 254 -6.23 -5.17 -10.54
CA GLY A 254 -4.82 -5.04 -10.18
C GLY A 254 -3.87 -4.81 -11.36
N THR A 255 -4.38 -4.31 -12.49
CA THR A 255 -3.57 -4.05 -13.69
C THR A 255 -3.77 -2.62 -14.16
N ILE A 256 -2.70 -1.95 -14.58
CA ILE A 256 -2.78 -0.66 -15.28
C ILE A 256 -2.52 -0.89 -16.76
N LEU A 257 -3.36 -0.29 -17.61
CA LEU A 257 -3.18 -0.22 -19.04
C LEU A 257 -2.79 1.21 -19.42
N VAL A 258 -1.71 1.36 -20.17
CA VAL A 258 -1.24 2.63 -20.67
C VAL A 258 -1.02 2.52 -22.16
N GLU A 259 -1.54 3.47 -22.91
CA GLU A 259 -1.27 3.54 -24.33
C GLU A 259 0.15 4.09 -24.57
N THR A 260 0.95 3.37 -25.34
CA THR A 260 2.31 3.76 -25.73
C THR A 260 2.37 4.41 -27.10
N SER A 261 1.28 4.38 -27.87
CA SER A 261 1.21 5.12 -29.14
C SER A 261 1.40 6.61 -28.86
N GLN A 262 2.24 7.26 -29.65
CA GLN A 262 2.44 8.70 -29.59
C GLN A 262 1.14 9.41 -30.00
N ASN A 263 0.26 9.71 -29.04
CA ASN A 263 -0.91 10.56 -29.24
C ASN A 263 -1.87 10.12 -30.38
N THR A 264 -1.78 8.92 -30.97
CA THR A 264 -2.61 8.61 -32.15
C THR A 264 -4.08 8.51 -31.77
N GLN A 265 -4.43 7.89 -30.64
CA GLN A 265 -5.83 7.91 -30.16
C GLN A 265 -6.31 9.30 -29.76
N ALA A 266 -5.49 10.09 -29.07
CA ALA A 266 -5.85 11.48 -28.76
C ALA A 266 -6.07 12.30 -30.04
N THR A 267 -5.23 12.10 -31.05
CA THR A 267 -5.36 12.73 -32.36
C THR A 267 -6.59 12.23 -33.12
N LEU A 268 -6.89 10.94 -33.06
CA LEU A 268 -8.07 10.33 -33.67
C LEU A 268 -9.36 10.80 -32.98
N MET A 269 -9.38 10.91 -31.65
CA MET A 269 -10.50 11.48 -30.90
C MET A 269 -10.69 12.96 -31.24
N LEU A 270 -9.60 13.74 -31.31
CA LEU A 270 -9.67 15.14 -31.71
C LEU A 270 -10.20 15.27 -33.14
N MET A 271 -9.72 14.45 -34.08
CA MET A 271 -10.21 14.42 -35.46
C MET A 271 -11.68 14.00 -35.53
N ALA A 272 -12.12 13.05 -34.72
CA ALA A 272 -13.52 12.63 -34.65
C ALA A 272 -14.43 13.76 -34.11
N ILE A 273 -14.00 14.46 -33.05
CA ILE A 273 -14.73 15.61 -32.50
C ILE A 273 -14.80 16.74 -33.53
N VAL A 274 -13.67 17.10 -34.14
CA VAL A 274 -13.61 18.13 -35.19
C VAL A 274 -14.49 17.74 -36.39
N GLY A 275 -14.47 16.46 -36.78
CA GLY A 275 -15.33 15.91 -37.82
C GLY A 275 -16.82 16.03 -37.49
N LEU A 276 -17.22 15.65 -36.28
CA LEU A 276 -18.61 15.77 -35.81
C LEU A 276 -19.09 17.23 -35.81
N VAL A 277 -18.28 18.16 -35.27
CA VAL A 277 -18.57 19.60 -35.26
C VAL A 277 -18.69 20.16 -36.68
N SER A 278 -17.84 19.71 -37.60
CA SER A 278 -17.88 20.12 -39.00
C SER A 278 -19.16 19.66 -39.70
N ILE A 279 -19.58 18.41 -39.49
CA ILE A 279 -20.83 17.85 -40.05
C ILE A 279 -22.05 18.59 -39.50
N THR A 280 -22.11 18.84 -38.19
CA THR A 280 -23.23 19.59 -37.59
C THR A 280 -23.30 21.02 -38.13
N SER A 281 -22.15 21.67 -38.29
CA SER A 281 -22.08 23.02 -38.87
C SER A 281 -22.54 23.05 -40.33
N ALA A 282 -22.15 22.05 -41.12
CA ALA A 282 -22.57 21.93 -42.52
C ALA A 282 -24.08 21.65 -42.63
N ALA A 283 -24.61 20.73 -41.82
CA ALA A 283 -26.03 20.41 -41.75
C ALA A 283 -26.86 21.64 -41.36
N TYR A 284 -26.43 22.38 -40.33
CA TYR A 284 -27.08 23.61 -39.89
C TYR A 284 -27.11 24.68 -41.01
N ARG A 285 -25.98 24.89 -41.70
CA ARG A 285 -25.92 25.82 -42.84
C ARG A 285 -26.82 25.38 -43.99
N TYR A 286 -26.88 24.07 -44.27
CA TYR A 286 -27.75 23.52 -45.29
C TYR A 286 -29.23 23.74 -44.95
N GLU A 287 -29.62 23.50 -43.69
CA GLU A 287 -30.96 23.73 -43.19
C GLU A 287 -31.38 25.20 -43.32
N ILE A 288 -30.52 26.15 -42.94
CA ILE A 288 -30.79 27.60 -43.14
C ILE A 288 -31.01 27.91 -44.62
N LYS A 289 -30.18 27.38 -45.51
CA LYS A 289 -30.28 27.64 -46.95
C LYS A 289 -31.55 27.03 -47.54
N LEU A 290 -31.95 25.85 -47.08
CA LEU A 290 -33.18 25.19 -47.48
C LEU A 290 -34.41 25.96 -46.99
N ARG A 291 -34.43 26.40 -45.72
CA ARG A 291 -35.50 27.27 -45.18
C ARG A 291 -35.62 28.59 -45.94
N ARG A 292 -34.52 29.17 -46.42
CA ARG A 292 -34.55 30.38 -47.28
C ARG A 292 -35.15 30.10 -48.66
N ARG A 293 -34.98 28.90 -49.22
CA ARG A 293 -35.56 28.50 -50.52
C ARG A 293 -37.02 28.06 -50.43
N LEU A 294 -37.44 27.53 -49.28
CA LEU A 294 -38.80 27.05 -49.03
C LEU A 294 -39.73 28.14 -48.47
N ARG A 295 -39.21 29.34 -48.17
CA ARG A 295 -40.06 30.53 -48.04
C ARG A 295 -40.57 30.93 -49.43
N LEU A 296 -41.79 30.45 -49.74
CA LEU A 296 -42.83 31.23 -50.42
C LEU A 296 -43.10 32.52 -49.63
#